data_AF-A0AAW9VEQ8-F1
#
_entry.id   AF-A0AAW9VEQ8-F1
#
_cell.length_a   1.000
_cell.length_b   1.000
_cell.length_c   1.000
_cell.angle_alpha   90.00
_cell.angle_beta   90.00
_cell.angle_gamma   90.00
#
_symmetry.space_group_name_H-M   'P 1'
#
loop_
_entity.id
_entity.type
_entity.pdbx_description
1 polymer ?
#
loop_
_entity_poly.entity_id
_entity_poly.type
_entity_poly.pdbx_seq_one_letter_code
_entity_poly.pdbx_strand_id
1 'polypeptide(L)'
;MHELPLVFFTVLGQSAAGLFLLAYIAKKMGSIDDNQLKTANIIGFIIVMIGLGIGALHVGQPLRFFNMLLGVGRSPMSNEAFLSGVFVGCAAATLFFTHFVKQAALRELSNIAAVISGLAFVWSIPQVYNIATIANWDTQFTTLQMWTTLFVGGGALAMAIGARGLGLTSFLVGTFAIFASRASYQAFLGETAPALSAEQTGFWGFQVIVLAIALAAFVGFAIKQRSPKVPLLTCAAAVLLAELSGRIAFYNLWQITM
;
A
#
# COMPACT_ATOMS: atom_id res chain seq x y z
N MET A 1 -1.12 1.84 -21.76
CA MET A 1 -1.41 1.74 -20.32
C MET A 1 -1.74 3.14 -19.79
N HIS A 2 -3.00 3.54 -19.82
CA HIS A 2 -3.42 4.86 -19.33
C HIS A 2 -3.46 4.95 -17.80
N GLU A 3 -3.55 3.82 -17.10
CA GLU A 3 -3.71 3.76 -15.63
C GLU A 3 -2.41 3.55 -14.84
N LEU A 4 -1.25 3.57 -15.51
CA LEU A 4 0.05 3.34 -14.84
C LEU A 4 0.30 4.30 -13.66
N PRO A 5 -0.09 5.58 -13.69
CA PRO A 5 0.02 6.45 -12.53
C PRO A 5 -0.73 5.96 -11.27
N LEU A 6 -1.94 5.41 -11.45
CA LEU A 6 -2.78 4.91 -10.35
C LEU A 6 -2.20 3.65 -9.70
N VAL A 7 -1.48 2.84 -10.46
CA VAL A 7 -0.71 1.70 -9.93
C VAL A 7 0.26 2.16 -8.84
N PHE A 8 1.07 3.18 -9.13
CA PHE A 8 2.05 3.70 -8.17
C PHE A 8 1.38 4.41 -7.00
N PHE A 9 0.34 5.21 -7.27
CA PHE A 9 -0.41 5.90 -6.23
C PHE A 9 -0.95 4.93 -5.18
N THR A 10 -1.64 3.88 -5.62
CA THR A 10 -2.24 2.90 -4.71
C THR A 10 -1.19 2.07 -3.99
N VAL A 11 -0.24 1.44 -4.71
CA VAL A 11 0.74 0.54 -4.08
C VAL A 11 1.66 1.26 -3.10
N LEU A 12 2.22 2.40 -3.51
CA LEU A 12 3.14 3.15 -2.64
C LEU A 12 2.37 3.80 -1.48
N GLY A 13 1.19 4.34 -1.74
CA GLY A 13 0.33 4.91 -0.70
C GLY A 13 -0.08 3.90 0.37
N GLN A 14 -0.56 2.72 -0.03
CA GLN A 14 -0.94 1.63 0.87
C GLN A 14 0.27 1.09 1.65
N SER A 15 1.42 0.93 0.99
CA SER A 15 2.66 0.47 1.63
C SER A 15 3.17 1.48 2.66
N ALA A 16 3.09 2.78 2.36
CA ALA A 16 3.44 3.84 3.30
C ALA A 16 2.50 3.86 4.51
N ALA A 17 1.19 3.77 4.30
CA ALA A 17 0.21 3.67 5.38
C ALA A 17 0.48 2.46 6.29
N GLY A 18 0.81 1.31 5.69
CA GLY A 18 1.22 0.11 6.43
C GLY A 18 2.51 0.31 7.23
N LEU A 19 3.50 1.00 6.67
CA LEU A 19 4.74 1.34 7.40
C LEU A 19 4.48 2.25 8.60
N PHE A 20 3.68 3.30 8.44
CA PHE A 20 3.29 4.19 9.54
C PHE A 20 2.59 3.42 10.66
N LEU A 21 1.61 2.57 10.31
CA LEU A 21 0.90 1.73 11.27
C LEU A 21 1.84 0.80 12.03
N LEU A 22 2.63 0.00 11.32
CA LEU A 22 3.45 -1.03 11.93
C LEU A 22 4.62 -0.44 12.73
N ALA A 23 5.25 0.63 12.25
CA ALA A 23 6.30 1.30 13.00
C ALA A 23 5.76 1.96 14.28
N TYR A 24 4.58 2.57 14.22
CA TYR A 24 3.94 3.15 15.41
C TYR A 24 3.63 2.08 16.45
N ILE A 25 2.99 0.97 16.05
CA ILE A 25 2.69 -0.15 16.97
C ILE A 25 4.00 -0.75 17.52
N ALA A 26 5.01 -0.97 16.67
CA ALA A 26 6.31 -1.49 17.08
C ALA A 26 6.97 -0.59 18.14
N LYS A 27 6.85 0.74 17.98
CA LYS A 27 7.38 1.68 18.97
C LYS A 27 6.63 1.57 20.29
N LYS A 28 5.30 1.45 20.28
CA LYS A 28 4.48 1.28 21.50
C LYS A 28 4.74 -0.04 22.21
N MET A 29 5.06 -1.09 21.47
CA MET A 29 5.48 -2.38 22.01
C MET A 29 6.95 -2.42 22.47
N GLY A 30 7.70 -1.32 22.32
CA GLY A 30 9.13 -1.27 22.66
C GLY A 30 10.03 -2.10 21.75
N SER A 31 9.53 -2.56 20.60
CA SER A 31 10.27 -3.40 19.65
C SER A 31 11.22 -2.60 18.74
N ILE A 32 11.01 -1.29 18.63
CA ILE A 32 11.92 -0.36 17.94
C ILE A 32 12.17 0.90 18.77
N ASP A 33 13.31 1.53 18.53
CA ASP A 33 13.68 2.79 19.19
C ASP A 33 13.05 4.04 18.51
N ASP A 34 13.28 5.22 19.10
CA ASP A 34 12.76 6.50 18.57
C ASP A 34 13.38 6.89 17.22
N ASN A 35 14.63 6.49 16.95
CA ASN A 35 15.33 6.78 15.70
C ASN A 35 14.82 5.89 14.55
N GLN A 36 14.48 4.64 14.85
CA GLN A 36 13.83 3.73 13.91
C GLN A 36 12.43 4.23 13.54
N LEU A 37 11.64 4.73 14.51
CA LEU A 37 10.34 5.35 14.22
C LEU A 37 10.50 6.61 13.34
N LYS A 38 11.44 7.50 13.67
CA LYS A 38 11.77 8.67 12.83
C LYS A 38 12.12 8.26 11.40
N THR A 39 12.98 7.26 11.26
CA THR A 39 13.39 6.74 9.95
C THR A 39 12.21 6.16 9.18
N ALA A 40 11.35 5.39 9.85
CA ALA A 40 10.12 4.86 9.25
C ALA A 40 9.19 5.97 8.74
N ASN A 41 8.98 7.01 9.55
CA ASN A 41 8.12 8.14 9.18
C ASN A 41 8.68 8.92 7.99
N ILE A 42 10.00 9.14 7.94
CA ILE A 42 10.65 9.80 6.79
C ILE A 42 10.51 8.94 5.54
N ILE A 43 10.83 7.65 5.61
CA ILE A 43 10.75 6.74 4.47
C ILE A 43 9.30 6.60 4.00
N GLY A 44 8.35 6.40 4.92
CA GLY A 44 6.93 6.33 4.61
C GLY A 44 6.43 7.61 3.93
N PHE A 45 6.84 8.78 4.44
CA PHE A 45 6.51 10.06 3.82
C PHE A 45 7.08 10.20 2.41
N ILE A 46 8.33 9.83 2.18
CA ILE A 46 8.94 9.86 0.85
C ILE A 46 8.20 8.93 -0.10
N ILE A 47 7.87 7.70 0.33
CA ILE A 47 7.15 6.71 -0.48
C ILE A 47 5.77 7.24 -0.90
N VAL A 48 4.98 7.78 0.04
CA VAL A 48 3.65 8.32 -0.31
C VAL A 48 3.75 9.56 -1.20
N MET A 49 4.76 10.41 -1.01
CA MET A 49 5.00 11.56 -1.88
C MET A 49 5.36 11.15 -3.30
N ILE A 50 6.16 10.10 -3.48
CA ILE A 50 6.46 9.52 -4.80
C ILE A 50 5.17 8.96 -5.42
N GLY A 51 4.38 8.21 -4.65
CA GLY A 51 3.10 7.65 -5.10
C GLY A 51 2.12 8.73 -5.57
N LEU A 52 1.94 9.80 -4.79
CA LEU A 52 1.11 10.95 -5.16
C LEU A 52 1.68 11.73 -6.34
N GLY A 53 2.99 11.95 -6.39
CA GLY A 53 3.64 12.70 -7.46
C GLY A 53 3.48 12.01 -8.82
N ILE A 54 3.69 10.68 -8.85
CA ILE A 54 3.42 9.87 -10.05
C ILE A 54 1.93 9.83 -10.32
N GLY A 55 1.10 9.60 -9.30
CA GLY A 55 -0.36 9.61 -9.41
C GLY A 55 -0.86 10.88 -10.09
N ALA A 56 -0.41 12.06 -9.68
CA ALA A 56 -0.82 13.34 -10.24
C ALA A 56 -0.62 13.46 -11.77
N LEU A 57 0.27 12.67 -12.38
CA LEU A 57 0.48 12.65 -13.83
C LEU A 57 -0.76 12.19 -14.63
N HIS A 58 -1.71 11.48 -14.01
CA HIS A 58 -2.98 11.15 -14.66
C HIS A 58 -3.98 12.31 -14.70
N VAL A 59 -3.76 13.38 -13.91
CA VAL A 59 -4.71 14.51 -13.83
C VAL A 59 -4.42 15.46 -14.97
N GLY A 60 -5.19 15.35 -16.07
CA GLY A 60 -5.04 16.23 -17.23
C GLY A 60 -5.26 17.72 -16.93
N GLN A 61 -5.94 18.07 -15.82
CA GLN A 61 -6.23 19.45 -15.42
C GLN A 61 -6.05 19.67 -13.90
N PRO A 62 -4.81 19.93 -13.44
CA PRO A 62 -4.48 20.06 -12.01
C PRO A 62 -5.33 21.08 -11.25
N LEU A 63 -5.71 22.19 -11.89
CA LEU A 63 -6.54 23.23 -11.26
C LEU A 63 -7.97 22.77 -10.97
N ARG A 64 -8.49 21.77 -11.70
CA ARG A 64 -9.81 21.20 -11.42
C ARG A 64 -9.82 20.24 -10.23
N PHE A 65 -8.66 19.90 -9.68
CA PHE A 65 -8.56 19.15 -8.43
C PHE A 65 -9.35 19.84 -7.30
N PHE A 66 -9.32 21.17 -7.22
CA PHE A 66 -10.11 21.90 -6.21
C PHE A 66 -11.61 21.71 -6.37
N ASN A 67 -12.10 21.53 -7.61
CA ASN A 67 -13.51 21.22 -7.85
C ASN A 67 -13.86 19.79 -7.40
N MET A 68 -12.91 18.86 -7.48
CA MET A 68 -13.09 17.49 -6.97
C MET A 68 -13.31 17.47 -5.46
N LEU A 69 -12.77 18.44 -4.72
CA LEU A 69 -13.04 18.57 -3.27
C LEU A 69 -14.52 18.84 -2.97
N LEU A 70 -15.28 19.42 -3.90
CA LEU A 70 -16.74 19.61 -3.76
C LEU A 70 -17.51 18.27 -3.83
N GLY A 71 -16.87 17.22 -4.33
CA GLY A 71 -17.41 15.86 -4.38
C GLY A 71 -17.18 15.04 -3.11
N VAL A 72 -16.47 15.57 -2.11
CA VAL A 72 -16.22 14.86 -0.84
C VAL A 72 -17.55 14.53 -0.15
N GLY A 73 -17.69 13.28 0.28
CA GLY A 73 -18.91 12.69 0.83
C GLY A 73 -19.89 12.16 -0.22
N ARG A 74 -19.68 12.43 -1.52
CA ARG A 74 -20.59 12.02 -2.61
C ARG A 74 -19.93 11.11 -3.65
N SER A 75 -18.66 11.35 -3.96
CA SER A 75 -17.90 10.60 -4.98
C SER A 75 -16.78 9.80 -4.32
N PRO A 76 -16.70 8.47 -4.55
CA PRO A 76 -15.59 7.65 -4.06
C PRO A 76 -14.22 8.17 -4.48
N MET A 77 -14.07 8.61 -5.74
CA MET A 77 -12.81 9.19 -6.24
C MET A 77 -12.45 10.49 -5.51
N SER A 78 -13.43 11.33 -5.23
CA SER A 78 -13.20 12.57 -4.45
C SER A 78 -12.82 12.27 -3.00
N ASN A 79 -13.43 11.25 -2.39
CA ASN A 79 -13.10 10.79 -1.05
C ASN A 79 -11.67 10.24 -0.98
N GLU A 80 -11.28 9.42 -1.95
CA GLU A 80 -9.93 8.85 -2.04
C GLU A 80 -8.86 9.95 -2.14
N ALA A 81 -9.06 10.89 -3.06
CA ALA A 81 -8.16 12.01 -3.22
C ALA A 81 -8.07 12.88 -1.96
N PHE A 82 -9.20 13.21 -1.33
CA PHE A 82 -9.22 13.98 -0.08
C PHE A 82 -8.50 13.24 1.05
N LEU A 83 -8.80 11.95 1.28
CA LEU A 83 -8.21 11.16 2.35
C LEU A 83 -6.71 10.93 2.14
N SER A 84 -6.26 10.78 0.89
CA SER A 84 -4.82 10.75 0.59
C SER A 84 -4.11 12.05 0.97
N GLY A 85 -4.75 13.20 0.70
CA GLY A 85 -4.26 14.51 1.10
C GLY A 85 -4.22 14.70 2.62
N VAL A 86 -5.25 14.26 3.33
CA VAL A 86 -5.29 14.26 4.80
C VAL A 86 -4.16 13.39 5.37
N PHE A 87 -3.97 12.18 4.84
CA PHE A 87 -2.88 11.29 5.26
C PHE A 87 -1.51 11.95 5.10
N VAL A 88 -1.24 12.54 3.93
CA VAL A 88 0.03 13.23 3.69
C VAL A 88 0.19 14.48 4.56
N GLY A 89 -0.89 15.23 4.81
CA GLY A 89 -0.88 16.34 5.75
C GLY A 89 -0.50 15.91 7.16
N CYS A 90 -1.10 14.82 7.67
CA CYS A 90 -0.77 14.27 8.99
C CYS A 90 0.65 13.68 9.05
N ALA A 91 1.12 13.04 7.99
CA ALA A 91 2.48 12.53 7.88
C ALA A 91 3.51 13.69 7.85
N ALA A 92 3.23 14.76 7.12
CA ALA A 92 4.05 15.97 7.10
C ALA A 92 4.07 16.65 8.47
N ALA A 93 2.91 16.78 9.14
CA ALA A 93 2.82 17.31 10.50
C ALA A 93 3.65 16.48 11.49
N THR A 94 3.60 15.15 11.35
CA THR A 94 4.44 14.23 12.13
C THR A 94 5.92 14.55 12.00
N LEU A 95 6.41 14.70 10.76
CA LEU A 95 7.82 15.08 10.52
C LEU A 95 8.14 16.47 11.05
N PHE A 96 7.24 17.44 10.84
CA PHE A 96 7.39 18.81 11.27
C PHE A 96 7.58 18.91 12.80
N PHE A 97 6.69 18.30 13.58
CA PHE A 97 6.78 18.29 15.03
C PHE A 97 7.93 17.42 15.55
N THR A 98 8.38 16.45 14.77
CA THR A 98 9.53 15.60 15.14
C THR A 98 10.87 16.31 14.97
N HIS A 99 11.06 17.05 13.86
CA HIS A 99 12.37 17.57 13.48
C HIS A 99 12.55 19.07 13.77
N PHE A 100 11.50 19.87 13.61
CA PHE A 100 11.60 21.33 13.71
C PHE A 100 11.12 21.84 15.07
N VAL A 101 9.90 21.48 15.49
CA VAL A 101 9.32 22.01 16.73
C VAL A 101 9.72 21.18 17.96
N LYS A 102 9.98 19.89 17.78
CA LYS A 102 10.42 18.93 18.84
C LYS A 102 9.46 18.84 20.04
N GLN A 103 8.16 19.09 19.82
CA GLN A 103 7.12 18.94 20.84
C GLN A 103 6.58 17.50 20.86
N ALA A 104 6.83 16.78 21.96
CA ALA A 104 6.51 15.36 22.08
C ALA A 104 5.00 15.05 21.95
N ALA A 105 4.14 15.86 22.58
CA ALA A 105 2.69 15.66 22.55
C ALA A 105 2.11 15.85 21.13
N LEU A 106 2.49 16.93 20.44
CA LEU A 106 2.03 17.17 19.07
C LEU A 106 2.60 16.16 18.07
N ARG A 107 3.84 15.72 18.27
CA ARG A 107 4.43 14.62 17.51
C ARG A 107 3.61 13.34 17.66
N GLU A 108 3.25 12.99 18.90
CA GLU A 108 2.46 11.80 19.20
C GLU A 108 1.07 11.87 18.58
N LEU A 109 0.35 12.98 18.78
CA LEU A 109 -0.97 13.20 18.19
C LEU A 109 -0.92 13.15 16.66
N SER A 110 0.11 13.74 16.05
CA SER A 110 0.27 13.72 14.59
C SER A 110 0.57 12.31 14.06
N ASN A 111 1.36 11.51 14.77
CA ASN A 111 1.60 10.10 14.40
C ASN A 111 0.31 9.30 14.43
N ILE A 112 -0.49 9.42 15.49
CA ILE A 112 -1.80 8.76 15.61
C ILE A 112 -2.72 9.21 14.47
N ALA A 113 -2.79 10.51 14.21
CA ALA A 113 -3.59 11.06 13.13
C ALA A 113 -3.13 10.54 11.75
N ALA A 114 -1.82 10.39 11.52
CA ALA A 114 -1.26 9.83 10.29
C ALA A 114 -1.63 8.36 10.12
N VAL A 115 -1.59 7.55 11.19
CA VAL A 115 -2.04 6.15 11.14
C VAL A 115 -3.53 6.05 10.81
N ILE A 116 -4.38 6.82 11.51
CA ILE A 116 -5.83 6.77 11.31
C ILE A 116 -6.20 7.24 9.88
N SER A 117 -5.64 8.36 9.43
CA SER A 117 -5.90 8.88 8.09
C SER A 117 -5.32 7.98 6.99
N GLY A 118 -4.16 7.37 7.21
CA GLY A 118 -3.59 6.37 6.29
C GLY A 118 -4.50 5.15 6.13
N LEU A 119 -5.09 4.66 7.22
CA LEU A 119 -6.08 3.57 7.18
C LEU A 119 -7.38 4.00 6.48
N ALA A 120 -7.88 5.22 6.75
CA ALA A 120 -9.05 5.76 6.06
C ALA A 120 -8.80 5.90 4.56
N PHE A 121 -7.60 6.35 4.17
CA PHE A 121 -7.18 6.39 2.78
C PHE A 121 -7.19 4.99 2.15
N VAL A 122 -6.55 3.98 2.75
CA VAL A 122 -6.57 2.61 2.23
C VAL A 122 -8.00 2.04 2.11
N TRP A 123 -8.86 2.35 3.07
CA TRP A 123 -10.28 1.98 3.05
C TRP A 123 -11.05 2.63 1.89
N SER A 124 -10.69 3.85 1.48
CA SER A 124 -11.37 4.58 0.40
C SER A 124 -11.03 4.04 -0.99
N ILE A 125 -9.84 3.49 -1.18
CA ILE A 125 -9.35 3.00 -2.48
C ILE A 125 -10.30 1.98 -3.14
N PRO A 126 -10.68 0.86 -2.50
CA PRO A 126 -11.55 -0.12 -3.15
C PRO A 126 -12.93 0.42 -3.51
N GLN A 127 -13.42 1.48 -2.85
CA GLN A 127 -14.73 2.09 -3.17
C GLN A 127 -14.72 2.79 -4.53
N VAL A 128 -13.55 3.18 -5.04
CA VAL A 128 -13.41 3.73 -6.40
C VAL A 128 -13.65 2.65 -7.46
N TYR A 129 -13.32 1.39 -7.13
CA TYR A 129 -13.30 0.28 -8.07
C TYR A 129 -14.48 -0.68 -7.94
N ASN A 130 -15.13 -0.74 -6.78
CA ASN A 130 -16.37 -1.49 -6.59
C ASN A 130 -17.54 -0.75 -7.26
N ILE A 131 -17.57 -0.79 -8.59
CA ILE A 131 -18.56 -0.14 -9.45
C ILE A 131 -19.21 -1.16 -10.38
N ALA A 132 -20.55 -1.20 -10.36
CA ALA A 132 -21.34 -2.19 -11.09
C ALA A 132 -21.08 -2.24 -12.61
N THR A 133 -20.57 -1.16 -13.20
CA THR A 133 -20.27 -1.08 -14.64
C THR A 133 -19.04 -1.86 -15.06
N ILE A 134 -18.20 -2.30 -14.11
CA ILE A 134 -16.98 -3.08 -14.36
C ILE A 134 -16.97 -4.31 -13.45
N ALA A 135 -17.60 -5.39 -13.90
CA ALA A 135 -17.79 -6.62 -13.11
C ALA A 135 -16.47 -7.23 -12.60
N ASN A 136 -15.38 -7.10 -13.36
CA ASN A 136 -14.06 -7.61 -12.94
C ASN A 136 -13.49 -6.87 -11.72
N TRP A 137 -13.92 -5.63 -11.50
CA TRP A 137 -13.50 -4.81 -10.36
C TRP A 137 -14.52 -4.82 -9.22
N ASP A 138 -15.80 -5.03 -9.50
CA ASP A 138 -16.87 -5.05 -8.49
C ASP A 138 -16.94 -6.37 -7.72
N THR A 139 -15.89 -6.65 -6.94
CA THR A 139 -15.77 -7.91 -6.20
C THR A 139 -15.08 -7.74 -4.85
N GLN A 140 -15.28 -8.72 -3.97
CA GLN A 140 -14.54 -8.78 -2.71
C GLN A 140 -13.04 -9.01 -2.92
N PHE A 141 -12.63 -9.59 -4.06
CA PHE A 141 -11.22 -9.75 -4.40
C PHE A 141 -10.51 -8.40 -4.57
N THR A 142 -11.19 -7.41 -5.14
CA THR A 142 -10.69 -6.03 -5.23
C THR A 142 -10.38 -5.48 -3.85
N THR A 143 -11.37 -5.53 -2.96
CA THR A 143 -11.22 -5.06 -1.57
C THR A 143 -10.08 -5.79 -0.86
N LEU A 144 -10.02 -7.11 -0.96
CA LEU A 144 -8.95 -7.91 -0.37
C LEU A 144 -7.57 -7.50 -0.92
N GLN A 145 -7.43 -7.37 -2.23
CA GLN A 145 -6.18 -6.98 -2.88
C GLN A 145 -5.71 -5.58 -2.45
N MET A 146 -6.63 -4.65 -2.20
CA MET A 146 -6.27 -3.31 -1.69
C MET A 146 -5.72 -3.39 -0.27
N TRP A 147 -6.36 -4.14 0.62
CA TRP A 147 -5.91 -4.29 2.01
C TRP A 147 -4.64 -5.12 2.14
N THR A 148 -4.47 -6.19 1.35
CA THR A 148 -3.26 -7.02 1.43
C THR A 148 -1.99 -6.26 1.07
N THR A 149 -2.05 -5.25 0.18
CA THR A 149 -0.91 -4.41 -0.15
C THR A 149 -0.42 -3.58 1.05
N LEU A 150 -1.33 -3.12 1.92
CA LEU A 150 -0.94 -2.48 3.18
C LEU A 150 -0.12 -3.43 4.05
N PHE A 151 -0.56 -4.69 4.19
CA PHE A 151 0.11 -5.67 5.02
C PHE A 151 1.43 -6.18 4.43
N VAL A 152 1.46 -6.44 3.13
CA VAL A 152 2.62 -6.97 2.40
C VAL A 152 3.68 -5.89 2.21
N GLY A 153 3.33 -4.75 1.60
CA GLY A 153 4.25 -3.64 1.38
C GLY A 153 4.69 -3.00 2.69
N GLY A 154 3.74 -2.70 3.58
CA GLY A 154 4.04 -2.17 4.92
C GLY A 154 4.87 -3.12 5.77
N GLY A 155 4.53 -4.42 5.76
CA GLY A 155 5.27 -5.46 6.48
C GLY A 155 6.72 -5.60 6.02
N ALA A 156 6.94 -5.62 4.71
CA ALA A 156 8.28 -5.68 4.13
C ALA A 156 9.12 -4.44 4.47
N LEU A 157 8.52 -3.24 4.44
CA LEU A 157 9.19 -2.01 4.86
C LEU A 157 9.48 -2.00 6.37
N ALA A 158 8.53 -2.44 7.19
CA ALA A 158 8.70 -2.54 8.65
C ALA A 158 9.83 -3.52 9.03
N MET A 159 9.95 -4.65 8.32
CA MET A 159 11.09 -5.56 8.41
C MET A 159 12.42 -4.85 8.15
N ALA A 160 12.49 -4.02 7.10
CA ALA A 160 13.71 -3.30 6.73
C ALA A 160 14.09 -2.19 7.73
N ILE A 161 13.12 -1.54 8.39
CA ILE A 161 13.36 -0.58 9.48
C ILE A 161 13.88 -1.27 10.75
N GLY A 162 13.54 -2.55 10.93
CA GLY A 162 13.93 -3.35 12.09
C GLY A 162 12.77 -3.72 13.02
N ALA A 163 11.52 -3.39 12.68
CA ALA A 163 10.33 -3.89 13.37
C ALA A 163 10.04 -5.36 12.99
N ARG A 164 11.02 -6.24 13.20
CA ARG A 164 11.08 -7.59 12.58
C ARG A 164 9.89 -8.48 12.92
N GLY A 165 9.47 -8.52 14.19
CA GLY A 165 8.35 -9.37 14.61
C GLY A 165 7.05 -8.98 13.90
N LEU A 166 6.61 -7.73 14.09
CA LEU A 166 5.39 -7.22 13.47
C LEU A 166 5.47 -7.17 11.94
N GLY A 167 6.62 -6.80 11.37
CA GLY A 167 6.85 -6.78 9.94
C GLY A 167 6.68 -8.16 9.32
N LEU A 168 7.29 -9.20 9.92
CA LEU A 168 7.14 -10.57 9.47
C LEU A 168 5.70 -11.07 9.60
N THR A 169 5.05 -10.84 10.75
CA THR A 169 3.66 -11.26 10.97
C THR A 169 2.72 -10.60 9.97
N SER A 170 2.85 -9.28 9.75
CA SER A 170 2.07 -8.55 8.75
C SER A 170 2.29 -9.12 7.35
N PHE A 171 3.56 -9.33 6.98
CA PHE A 171 3.91 -9.87 5.66
C PHE A 171 3.38 -11.29 5.45
N LEU A 172 3.45 -12.15 6.47
CA LEU A 172 2.90 -13.50 6.48
C LEU A 172 1.38 -13.49 6.26
N VAL A 173 0.66 -12.68 7.05
CA VAL A 173 -0.81 -12.58 6.95
C VAL A 173 -1.22 -12.08 5.57
N GLY A 174 -0.59 -11.02 5.08
CA GLY A 174 -0.88 -10.46 3.76
C GLY A 174 -0.59 -11.44 2.63
N THR A 175 0.59 -12.08 2.65
CA THR A 175 0.99 -13.04 1.62
C THR A 175 0.12 -14.29 1.63
N PHE A 176 -0.21 -14.81 2.82
CA PHE A 176 -1.13 -15.94 2.97
C PHE A 176 -2.51 -15.62 2.40
N ALA A 177 -3.06 -14.44 2.70
CA ALA A 177 -4.35 -14.01 2.15
C ALA A 177 -4.31 -13.90 0.61
N ILE A 178 -3.22 -13.38 0.04
CA ILE A 178 -3.03 -13.34 -1.42
C ILE A 178 -3.00 -14.75 -2.01
N PHE A 179 -2.25 -15.69 -1.41
CA PHE A 179 -2.12 -17.04 -1.94
C PHE A 179 -3.43 -17.84 -1.79
N ALA A 180 -4.09 -17.73 -0.64
CA ALA A 180 -5.35 -18.42 -0.37
C ALA A 180 -6.48 -17.96 -1.29
N SER A 181 -6.52 -16.67 -1.64
CA SER A 181 -7.56 -16.12 -2.54
C SER A 181 -7.24 -16.26 -4.02
N ARG A 182 -5.99 -16.56 -4.40
CA ARG A 182 -5.53 -16.48 -5.80
C ARG A 182 -6.30 -17.41 -6.75
N ALA A 183 -6.48 -18.66 -6.34
CA ALA A 183 -7.15 -19.67 -7.18
C ALA A 183 -8.61 -19.28 -7.45
N SER A 184 -9.34 -18.86 -6.41
CA SER A 184 -10.73 -18.40 -6.54
C SER A 184 -10.85 -17.15 -7.40
N TYR A 185 -9.92 -16.19 -7.26
CA TYR A 185 -9.94 -14.99 -8.08
C TYR A 185 -9.66 -15.30 -9.55
N GLN A 186 -8.71 -16.19 -9.85
CA GLN A 186 -8.43 -16.61 -11.23
C GLN A 186 -9.59 -17.41 -11.85
N ALA A 187 -10.27 -18.26 -11.08
CA ALA A 187 -11.45 -18.97 -11.55
C ALA A 187 -12.57 -17.99 -11.94
N PHE A 188 -12.85 -17.01 -11.07
CA PHE A 188 -13.81 -15.94 -11.34
C PHE A 188 -13.46 -15.18 -12.64
N LEU A 189 -12.21 -14.71 -12.77
CA LEU A 189 -11.79 -13.98 -13.97
C LEU A 189 -11.77 -14.85 -15.23
N GLY A 190 -11.54 -16.16 -15.09
CA GLY A 190 -11.64 -17.11 -16.19
C GLY A 190 -13.06 -17.28 -16.72
N GLU A 191 -14.07 -17.04 -15.89
CA GLU A 191 -15.48 -17.07 -16.28
C GLU A 191 -15.95 -15.71 -16.83
N THR A 192 -15.59 -14.60 -16.18
CA THR A 192 -16.09 -13.27 -16.56
C THR A 192 -15.33 -12.62 -17.72
N ALA A 193 -14.01 -12.83 -17.80
CA ALA A 193 -13.15 -12.18 -18.79
C ALA A 193 -11.93 -13.05 -19.16
N PRO A 194 -12.12 -14.23 -19.78
CA PRO A 194 -11.07 -15.22 -20.01
C PRO A 194 -9.86 -14.70 -20.79
N ALA A 195 -10.09 -13.92 -21.86
CA ALA A 195 -9.02 -13.37 -22.69
C ALA A 195 -8.15 -12.38 -21.90
N LEU A 196 -8.77 -11.41 -21.22
CA LEU A 196 -8.09 -10.44 -20.37
C LEU A 196 -7.34 -11.11 -19.22
N SER A 197 -7.98 -12.10 -18.56
CA SER A 197 -7.37 -12.88 -17.49
C SER A 197 -6.09 -13.58 -17.95
N ALA A 198 -6.14 -14.23 -19.13
CA ALA A 198 -5.00 -14.93 -19.71
C ALA A 198 -3.81 -13.98 -19.98
N GLU A 199 -4.07 -12.77 -20.49
CA GLU A 199 -3.03 -11.75 -20.73
C GLU A 199 -2.32 -11.31 -19.44
N GLN A 200 -2.99 -11.37 -18.29
CA GLN A 200 -2.41 -10.95 -17.01
C GLN A 200 -1.62 -12.05 -16.28
N THR A 201 -1.59 -13.28 -16.80
CA THR A 201 -0.92 -14.44 -16.16
C THR A 201 0.53 -14.15 -15.79
N GLY A 202 1.28 -13.46 -16.65
CA GLY A 202 2.68 -13.11 -16.39
C GLY A 202 2.86 -12.20 -15.18
N PHE A 203 2.03 -11.16 -15.06
CA PHE A 203 2.08 -10.22 -13.94
C PHE A 203 1.68 -10.88 -12.61
N TRP A 204 0.66 -11.75 -12.62
CA TRP A 204 0.26 -12.53 -11.44
C TRP A 204 1.33 -13.54 -11.02
N GLY A 205 1.90 -14.26 -12.00
CA GLY A 205 2.98 -15.22 -11.76
C GLY A 205 4.21 -14.55 -11.16
N PHE A 206 4.63 -13.40 -11.72
CA PHE A 206 5.73 -12.61 -11.17
C PHE A 206 5.46 -12.20 -9.71
N GLN A 207 4.26 -11.68 -9.42
CA GLN A 207 3.90 -11.30 -8.05
C GLN A 207 4.03 -12.49 -7.09
N VAL A 208 3.39 -13.62 -7.40
CA VAL A 208 3.38 -14.80 -6.52
C VAL A 208 4.78 -15.36 -6.29
N ILE A 209 5.58 -15.48 -7.34
CA ILE A 209 6.95 -16.00 -7.26
C ILE A 209 7.81 -15.10 -6.37
N VAL A 210 7.78 -13.78 -6.59
CA VAL A 210 8.59 -12.84 -5.80
C VAL A 210 8.13 -12.83 -4.34
N LEU A 211 6.82 -12.86 -4.07
CA LEU A 211 6.29 -12.92 -2.70
C LEU A 211 6.70 -14.22 -1.98
N ALA A 212 6.71 -15.36 -2.67
CA ALA A 212 7.15 -16.63 -2.10
C ALA A 212 8.65 -16.62 -1.75
N ILE A 213 9.49 -16.07 -2.64
CA ILE A 213 10.93 -15.91 -2.40
C ILE A 213 11.17 -14.94 -1.25
N ALA A 214 10.50 -13.78 -1.24
CA ALA A 214 10.60 -12.80 -0.18
C ALA A 214 10.15 -13.36 1.16
N LEU A 215 9.10 -14.19 1.19
CA LEU A 215 8.63 -14.86 2.39
C LEU A 215 9.70 -15.79 2.98
N ALA A 216 10.26 -16.67 2.15
CA ALA A 216 11.33 -17.56 2.58
C ALA A 216 12.56 -16.78 3.09
N ALA A 217 12.91 -15.68 2.39
CA ALA A 217 14.00 -14.81 2.80
C ALA A 217 13.72 -14.13 4.15
N PHE A 218 12.54 -13.56 4.36
CA PHE A 218 12.16 -12.89 5.61
C PHE A 218 12.10 -13.85 6.80
N VAL A 219 11.56 -15.06 6.61
CA VAL A 219 11.60 -16.11 7.64
C VAL A 219 13.05 -16.48 7.96
N GLY A 220 13.88 -16.71 6.94
CA GLY A 220 15.30 -17.00 7.13
C GLY A 220 16.06 -15.87 7.85
N PHE A 221 15.74 -14.61 7.55
CA PHE A 221 16.32 -13.46 8.23
C PHE A 221 15.82 -13.28 9.66
N ALA A 222 14.60 -13.67 9.97
CA ALA A 222 14.06 -13.62 11.33
C ALA A 222 14.70 -14.67 12.25
N ILE A 223 15.06 -15.83 11.71
CA ILE A 223 15.78 -16.89 12.45
C ILE A 223 17.23 -16.49 12.75
N LYS A 224 17.88 -15.73 11.85
CA LYS A 224 19.27 -15.27 12.05
C LYS A 224 19.35 -14.08 13.02
N GLN A 225 20.19 -14.20 14.04
CA GLN A 225 20.41 -13.12 15.03
C GLN A 225 20.90 -11.80 14.42
N ARG A 226 21.65 -11.85 13.31
CA ARG A 226 22.07 -10.67 12.54
C ARG A 226 21.64 -10.77 11.08
N SER A 227 20.53 -10.13 10.74
CA SER A 227 20.15 -9.88 9.35
C SER A 227 20.77 -8.57 8.87
N PRO A 228 21.58 -8.58 7.79
CA PRO A 228 22.16 -7.36 7.23
C PRO A 228 21.07 -6.45 6.62
N LYS A 229 21.27 -5.12 6.73
CA LYS A 229 20.29 -4.12 6.26
C LYS A 229 20.06 -4.15 4.75
N VAL A 230 21.13 -4.36 3.96
CA VAL A 230 21.06 -4.30 2.49
C VAL A 230 20.13 -5.38 1.93
N PRO A 231 20.27 -6.68 2.27
CA PRO A 231 19.33 -7.70 1.79
C PRO A 231 17.89 -7.49 2.20
N LEU A 232 17.62 -6.98 3.42
CA LEU A 232 16.25 -6.65 3.83
C LEU A 232 15.64 -5.53 2.97
N LEU A 233 16.41 -4.50 2.64
CA LEU A 233 15.99 -3.44 1.73
C LEU A 233 15.77 -3.97 0.31
N THR A 234 16.65 -4.85 -0.18
CA THR A 234 16.48 -5.50 -1.49
C THR A 234 15.20 -6.34 -1.52
N CYS A 235 14.92 -7.12 -0.48
CA CYS A 235 13.67 -7.87 -0.36
C CYS A 235 12.45 -6.93 -0.33
N ALA A 236 12.51 -5.83 0.44
CA ALA A 236 11.42 -4.86 0.49
C ALA A 236 11.16 -4.20 -0.88
N ALA A 237 12.22 -3.83 -1.61
CA ALA A 237 12.09 -3.29 -2.96
C ALA A 237 11.49 -4.32 -3.93
N ALA A 238 11.94 -5.59 -3.87
CA ALA A 238 11.38 -6.67 -4.69
C ALA A 238 9.89 -6.90 -4.39
N VAL A 239 9.49 -6.84 -3.12
CA VAL A 239 8.08 -6.92 -2.72
C VAL A 239 7.26 -5.77 -3.31
N LEU A 240 7.76 -4.54 -3.26
CA LEU A 240 7.06 -3.41 -3.88
C LEU A 240 6.90 -3.59 -5.39
N LEU A 241 7.92 -4.11 -6.08
CA LEU A 241 7.82 -4.45 -7.51
C LEU A 241 6.79 -5.55 -7.77
N ALA A 242 6.70 -6.55 -6.89
CA ALA A 242 5.68 -7.61 -6.96
C ALA A 242 4.26 -7.03 -6.81
N GLU A 243 4.06 -6.13 -5.84
CA GLU A 243 2.78 -5.45 -5.64
C GLU A 243 2.42 -4.54 -6.81
N LEU A 244 3.38 -3.82 -7.39
CA LEU A 244 3.19 -3.04 -8.62
C LEU A 244 2.76 -3.94 -9.78
N SER A 245 3.41 -5.09 -9.96
CA SER A 245 3.03 -6.09 -10.97
C SER A 245 1.60 -6.58 -10.81
N GLY A 246 1.22 -7.01 -9.59
CA GLY A 246 -0.15 -7.44 -9.31
C GLY A 246 -1.18 -6.32 -9.47
N ARG A 247 -0.78 -5.07 -9.22
CA ARG A 247 -1.65 -3.91 -9.42
C ARG A 247 -1.80 -3.55 -10.91
N ILE A 248 -0.76 -3.69 -11.74
CA ILE A 248 -0.87 -3.58 -13.21
C ILE A 248 -1.88 -4.60 -13.73
N ALA A 249 -1.75 -5.85 -13.31
CA ALA A 249 -2.70 -6.90 -13.68
C ALA A 249 -4.14 -6.53 -13.35
N PHE A 250 -4.38 -5.97 -12.16
CA PHE A 250 -5.70 -5.50 -11.73
C PHE A 250 -6.27 -4.38 -12.62
N TYR A 251 -5.52 -3.31 -12.89
CA TYR A 251 -6.02 -2.20 -13.71
C TYR A 251 -6.25 -2.59 -15.18
N ASN A 252 -5.51 -3.58 -15.68
CA ASN A 252 -5.73 -4.11 -17.03
C ASN A 252 -7.03 -4.92 -17.17
N LEU A 253 -7.72 -5.26 -16.07
CA LEU A 253 -9.02 -5.96 -16.11
C LEU A 253 -10.21 -5.03 -16.43
N TRP A 254 -9.93 -3.78 -16.81
CA TRP A 254 -10.95 -2.83 -17.23
C TRP A 254 -11.69 -3.33 -18.47
N GLN A 255 -12.98 -3.61 -18.30
CA GLN A 255 -13.91 -3.92 -19.38
C GLN A 255 -15.31 -3.50 -18.95
N ILE A 256 -16.01 -2.75 -19.80
CA ILE A 256 -17.40 -2.37 -19.56
C ILE A 256 -18.27 -3.61 -19.74
N THR A 257 -19.14 -3.89 -18.76
CA THR A 257 -20.16 -4.94 -18.88
C THR A 257 -21.11 -4.61 -20.03
N MET A 258 -21.18 -5.46 -21.05
CA MET A 258 -22.18 -5.37 -22.12
C MET A 258 -23.50 -6.02 -21.72
#